data_AF-A0A068WA74-F1
#
_entry.id   AF-A0A068WA74-F1
#
_cell.length_a   1.000
_cell.length_b   1.000
_cell.length_c   1.000
_cell.angle_alpha   90.00
_cell.angle_beta   90.00
_cell.angle_gamma   90.00
#
_symmetry.space_group_name_H-M   'P 1'
#
loop_
_entity.id
_entity.type
_entity.pdbx_description
1 polymer ?
#
loop_
_entity_poly.entity_id
_entity_poly.type
_entity_poly.pdbx_seq_one_letter_code
_entity_poly.pdbx_strand_id
1 'polypeptide(L)'
;MGHLRLDILLGELRYRVFQTSMRLLRCLAASCHPVRLFPSPLTYAAQRCVQTFGMRFGFWSGLRSSLSALNSLTEVEGRLVGTDAMGNRYFEAEPDRDSEVPHRAARPKRFFLVPGQKSIEDSWVQLNTELPRLPSEWDAWLRYRRADPPTLEEIERNTKAAQIRAIKGRESEEKFREELRRRAVEKGENSSKLSSSSRNKEDVPFPRHPGLEVTPGEQG
;
A
#
# COMPACT_ATOMS: atom_id res chain seq x y z
N MET A 1 26.71 19.62 28.83
CA MET A 1 27.67 18.91 27.93
C MET A 1 27.78 17.43 28.32
N GLY A 2 26.73 16.63 28.08
CA GLY A 2 26.73 15.21 28.46
C GLY A 2 26.00 14.27 27.49
N HIS A 3 25.32 14.81 26.47
CA HIS A 3 24.49 14.02 25.56
C HIS A 3 25.20 13.56 24.27
N LEU A 4 26.36 14.16 23.93
CA LEU A 4 27.08 13.86 22.68
C LEU A 4 28.06 12.68 22.80
N ARG A 5 28.15 12.02 23.97
CA ARG A 5 29.07 10.90 24.20
C ARG A 5 28.44 9.51 24.08
N LEU A 6 27.11 9.41 24.06
CA LEU A 6 26.41 8.12 23.96
C LEU A 6 26.15 7.69 22.51
N ASP A 7 26.02 8.64 21.58
CA ASP A 7 25.78 8.33 20.16
C ASP A 7 27.03 7.78 19.44
N ILE A 8 28.23 8.11 19.92
CA ILE A 8 29.49 7.62 19.35
C ILE A 8 29.74 6.15 19.70
N LEU A 9 29.25 5.66 20.85
CA LEU A 9 29.46 4.27 21.28
C LEU A 9 28.46 3.27 20.67
N LEU A 10 27.27 3.72 20.27
CA LEU A 10 26.30 2.86 19.57
C LEU A 10 26.60 2.70 18.07
N GLY A 11 27.37 3.61 17.47
CA GLY A 11 27.86 3.49 16.09
C GLY A 11 28.95 2.43 15.90
N GLU A 12 29.86 2.29 16.86
CA GLU A 12 30.99 1.33 16.84
C GLU A 12 30.54 -0.14 16.96
N LEU A 13 29.45 -0.42 17.69
CA LEU A 13 28.92 -1.78 17.88
C LEU A 13 28.17 -2.32 16.65
N ARG A 14 27.57 -1.44 15.84
CA ARG A 14 26.87 -1.85 14.60
C ARG A 14 27.86 -2.16 13.46
N TYR A 15 29.04 -1.54 13.44
CA TYR A 15 30.03 -1.77 12.40
C TYR A 15 30.81 -3.09 12.59
N ARG A 16 31.00 -3.54 13.84
CA ARG A 16 31.74 -4.78 14.15
C ARG A 16 30.93 -6.08 13.92
N VAL A 17 29.60 -6.03 13.96
CA VAL A 17 28.75 -7.22 13.65
C VAL A 17 28.66 -7.45 12.14
N PHE A 18 28.82 -6.42 11.31
CA PHE A 18 28.74 -6.53 9.85
C PHE A 18 30.06 -6.99 9.18
N GLN A 19 31.21 -6.90 9.87
CA GLN A 19 32.50 -7.35 9.33
C GLN A 19 32.86 -8.81 9.66
N THR A 20 32.21 -9.46 10.62
CA THR A 20 32.54 -10.84 11.01
C THR A 20 31.80 -11.91 10.19
N SER A 21 30.69 -11.60 9.51
CA SER A 21 29.98 -12.59 8.67
C SER A 21 30.51 -12.71 7.23
N MET A 22 31.34 -11.75 6.77
CA MET A 22 31.96 -11.73 5.44
C MET A 22 33.41 -12.25 5.43
N ARG A 23 33.75 -13.18 6.35
CA ARG A 23 35.04 -13.90 6.37
C ARG A 23 34.92 -15.43 6.29
N LEU A 24 33.70 -15.96 6.13
CA LEU A 24 33.46 -17.41 5.96
C LEU A 24 33.01 -17.81 4.54
N LEU A 25 33.27 -16.97 3.53
CA LEU A 25 32.92 -17.26 2.13
C LEU A 25 34.04 -17.00 1.12
N ARG A 26 35.30 -17.19 1.54
CA ARG A 26 36.48 -17.18 0.66
C ARG A 26 37.55 -18.18 1.10
N CYS A 27 37.19 -19.44 1.25
CA CYS A 27 38.15 -20.55 1.26
C CYS A 27 37.51 -21.71 0.53
N LEU A 28 37.87 -21.89 -0.75
CA LEU A 28 37.94 -23.16 -1.51
C LEU A 28 37.99 -22.80 -3.00
N ALA A 29 39.04 -22.08 -3.39
CA ALA A 29 39.46 -22.00 -4.77
C ALA A 29 41.00 -22.03 -4.81
N ALA A 30 41.51 -23.01 -5.56
CA ALA A 30 42.84 -23.09 -6.17
C ALA A 30 44.05 -23.51 -5.33
N SER A 31 44.55 -24.72 -5.61
CA SER A 31 45.95 -24.96 -6.04
C SER A 31 46.00 -26.36 -6.71
N CYS A 32 46.28 -26.41 -8.02
CA CYS A 32 47.57 -26.81 -8.64
C CYS A 32 47.95 -28.28 -8.34
N HIS A 33 48.08 -29.18 -9.32
CA HIS A 33 49.17 -29.18 -10.30
C HIS A 33 48.82 -29.84 -11.65
N PRO A 34 49.42 -29.38 -12.77
CA PRO A 34 49.55 -30.15 -14.00
C PRO A 34 50.91 -30.85 -14.05
N VAL A 35 50.93 -32.17 -14.24
CA VAL A 35 52.11 -32.89 -14.72
C VAL A 35 51.68 -33.84 -15.83
N ARG A 36 52.15 -33.56 -17.05
CA ARG A 36 52.20 -34.52 -18.17
C ARG A 36 53.57 -35.21 -18.14
N LEU A 37 53.62 -36.50 -18.47
CA LEU A 37 54.55 -37.16 -19.43
C LEU A 37 54.41 -38.70 -19.29
N PHE A 38 53.68 -39.38 -20.19
CA PHE A 38 54.16 -40.21 -21.33
C PHE A 38 54.39 -41.71 -20.94
N PRO A 39 54.42 -42.69 -21.89
CA PRO A 39 53.34 -43.20 -22.74
C PRO A 39 53.26 -44.76 -22.72
N SER A 40 52.48 -45.32 -23.66
CA SER A 40 52.64 -46.65 -24.33
C SER A 40 51.41 -47.58 -24.20
N PRO A 41 51.25 -48.59 -25.08
CA PRO A 41 50.28 -48.50 -26.17
C PRO A 41 49.38 -49.76 -26.28
N LEU A 42 48.48 -49.74 -27.27
CA LEU A 42 47.67 -50.89 -27.74
C LEU A 42 46.52 -51.24 -26.76
N THR A 43 45.24 -51.23 -27.15
CA THR A 43 44.70 -51.96 -28.29
C THR A 43 43.40 -51.34 -28.84
N TYR A 44 43.38 -51.24 -30.15
CA TYR A 44 42.28 -51.41 -31.10
C TYR A 44 40.93 -51.96 -30.59
N ALA A 45 39.86 -51.15 -30.68
CA ALA A 45 38.47 -51.51 -31.03
C ALA A 45 37.56 -50.31 -30.68
N ALA A 46 37.27 -49.39 -31.60
CA ALA A 46 36.06 -49.42 -32.40
C ALA A 46 34.78 -49.76 -31.60
N GLN A 47 34.05 -48.74 -31.11
CA GLN A 47 32.59 -48.75 -31.27
C GLN A 47 31.95 -47.37 -31.10
N ARG A 48 30.97 -47.17 -31.99
CA ARG A 48 30.23 -45.96 -32.31
C ARG A 48 29.25 -45.58 -31.19
N CYS A 49 28.94 -44.28 -31.08
CA CYS A 49 27.57 -43.79 -31.27
C CYS A 49 27.55 -42.25 -31.33
N VAL A 50 26.96 -41.74 -32.41
CA VAL A 50 26.60 -40.35 -32.66
C VAL A 50 25.12 -40.19 -32.25
N GLN A 51 24.73 -38.98 -31.83
CA GLN A 51 23.40 -38.52 -31.36
C GLN A 51 23.23 -38.69 -29.84
N THR A 52 22.91 -37.66 -29.06
CA THR A 52 21.87 -36.64 -29.29
C THR A 52 22.27 -35.25 -28.79
N PHE A 53 21.90 -34.24 -29.57
CA PHE A 53 21.69 -32.86 -29.14
C PHE A 53 20.68 -32.82 -27.97
N GLY A 54 20.91 -31.95 -26.97
CA GLY A 54 19.83 -31.57 -26.05
C GLY A 54 20.20 -31.42 -24.58
N MET A 55 21.36 -30.86 -24.24
CA MET A 55 21.60 -30.35 -22.87
C MET A 55 21.76 -28.84 -22.90
N ARG A 56 20.64 -28.12 -22.95
CA ARG A 56 20.53 -26.75 -22.45
C ARG A 56 19.04 -26.44 -22.23
N PHE A 57 18.75 -25.80 -21.09
CA PHE A 57 17.43 -25.36 -20.59
C PHE A 57 16.71 -26.25 -19.54
N GLY A 58 17.46 -26.80 -18.58
CA GLY A 58 16.90 -27.26 -17.29
C GLY A 58 17.21 -26.34 -16.09
N PHE A 59 17.80 -25.16 -16.29
CA PHE A 59 18.31 -24.31 -15.19
C PHE A 59 17.42 -23.11 -14.83
N TRP A 60 16.29 -22.91 -15.51
CA TRP A 60 15.38 -21.77 -15.25
C TRP A 60 13.99 -22.16 -14.76
N SER A 61 13.72 -23.45 -14.51
CA SER A 61 12.47 -23.90 -13.87
C SER A 61 12.53 -23.82 -12.34
N GLY A 62 13.70 -24.06 -11.74
CA GLY A 62 13.90 -24.04 -10.28
C GLY A 62 13.83 -22.64 -9.63
N LEU A 63 14.18 -21.57 -10.37
CA LEU A 63 14.15 -20.19 -9.87
C LEU A 63 12.75 -19.56 -9.89
N ARG A 64 11.81 -20.13 -10.66
CA ARG A 64 10.42 -19.64 -10.67
C ARG A 64 9.56 -20.34 -9.62
N SER A 65 9.81 -21.62 -9.33
CA SER A 65 9.08 -22.38 -8.30
C SER A 65 9.45 -22.00 -6.86
N SER A 66 10.63 -21.44 -6.60
CA SER A 66 11.02 -20.98 -5.26
C SER A 66 10.29 -19.72 -4.80
N LEU A 67 9.72 -18.92 -5.71
CA LEU A 67 8.95 -17.72 -5.36
C LEU A 67 7.47 -18.03 -5.14
N SER A 68 6.92 -19.08 -5.76
CA SER A 68 5.56 -19.56 -5.47
C SER A 68 5.50 -20.30 -4.13
N ALA A 69 6.57 -21.00 -3.72
CA ALA A 69 6.66 -21.70 -2.44
C ALA A 69 6.78 -20.77 -1.22
N LEU A 70 7.21 -19.51 -1.41
CA LEU A 70 7.17 -18.48 -0.36
C LEU A 70 5.78 -17.84 -0.21
N ASN A 71 4.92 -17.93 -1.23
CA ASN A 71 3.51 -17.52 -1.14
C ASN A 71 2.63 -18.60 -0.49
N SER A 72 3.11 -19.85 -0.33
CA SER A 72 2.34 -20.97 0.22
C SER A 72 2.53 -21.19 1.72
N LEU A 73 3.23 -20.31 2.44
CA LEU A 73 3.42 -20.43 3.90
C LEU A 73 2.29 -19.81 4.74
N THR A 74 1.28 -19.24 4.08
CA THR A 74 0.05 -18.78 4.70
C THR A 74 -1.08 -19.06 3.72
N GLU A 75 -1.90 -20.08 4.00
CA GLU A 75 -3.17 -20.27 3.28
C GLU A 75 -4.10 -19.12 3.67
N VAL A 76 -3.95 -18.00 2.98
CA VAL A 76 -4.93 -16.92 3.04
C VAL A 76 -6.09 -17.36 2.18
N GLU A 77 -7.28 -17.41 2.78
CA GLU A 77 -8.51 -17.78 2.10
C GLU A 77 -8.85 -16.76 1.00
N GLY A 78 -8.49 -17.06 -0.26
CA GLY A 78 -8.91 -16.27 -1.41
C GLY A 78 -7.80 -15.83 -2.36
N ARG A 79 -8.21 -15.20 -3.45
CA ARG A 79 -7.33 -14.75 -4.52
C ARG A 79 -6.73 -13.38 -4.19
N LEU A 80 -5.41 -13.25 -4.32
CA LEU A 80 -4.74 -11.94 -4.25
C LEU A 80 -5.17 -11.08 -5.45
N VAL A 81 -5.82 -9.95 -5.16
CA VAL A 81 -6.33 -9.01 -6.15
C VAL A 81 -5.33 -7.90 -6.44
N GLY A 82 -4.65 -7.39 -5.40
CA GLY A 82 -3.66 -6.34 -5.57
C GLY A 82 -2.97 -5.92 -4.28
N THR A 83 -2.05 -4.97 -4.43
CA THR A 83 -1.28 -4.40 -3.34
C THR A 83 -1.23 -2.89 -3.47
N ASP A 84 -1.37 -2.16 -2.36
CA ASP A 84 -1.21 -0.71 -2.37
C ASP A 84 0.23 -0.26 -2.14
N ALA A 85 0.46 1.06 -2.21
CA ALA A 85 1.76 1.67 -1.96
C ALA A 85 2.25 1.50 -0.50
N MET A 86 1.37 1.15 0.43
CA MET A 86 1.70 0.90 1.84
C MET A 86 2.09 -0.57 2.08
N GLY A 87 1.97 -1.43 1.06
CA GLY A 87 2.25 -2.86 1.16
C GLY A 87 1.07 -3.67 1.73
N ASN A 88 -0.12 -3.08 1.85
CA ASN A 88 -1.32 -3.84 2.21
C ASN A 88 -1.72 -4.74 1.03
N ARG A 89 -2.10 -5.98 1.33
CA ARG A 89 -2.49 -6.99 0.34
C ARG A 89 -3.99 -7.19 0.37
N TYR A 90 -4.65 -7.10 -0.77
CA TYR A 90 -6.10 -7.17 -0.89
C TYR A 90 -6.52 -8.49 -1.53
N PHE A 91 -7.54 -9.13 -0.96
CA PHE A 91 -7.99 -10.47 -1.34
C PHE A 91 -9.49 -10.50 -1.61
N GLU A 92 -9.88 -11.37 -2.53
CA GLU A 92 -11.27 -11.71 -2.84
C GLU A 92 -11.45 -13.22 -2.75
N ALA A 93 -12.33 -13.66 -1.87
CA ALA A 93 -12.72 -15.05 -1.70
C ALA A 93 -14.14 -15.27 -2.25
N GLU A 94 -14.41 -16.51 -2.65
CA GLU A 94 -15.75 -16.91 -3.10
C GLU A 94 -16.79 -16.69 -1.98
N PRO A 95 -18.05 -16.42 -2.35
CA PRO A 95 -19.12 -16.31 -1.36
C PRO A 95 -19.27 -17.61 -0.56
N ASP A 96 -19.52 -17.47 0.73
CA ASP A 96 -19.84 -18.59 1.61
C ASP A 96 -21.29 -19.02 1.39
N ARG A 97 -21.50 -19.90 0.40
CA ARG A 97 -22.84 -20.36 -0.02
C ARG A 97 -23.63 -21.04 1.09
N ASP A 98 -22.93 -21.57 2.09
CA ASP A 98 -23.53 -22.28 3.23
C ASP A 98 -23.91 -21.32 4.38
N SER A 99 -23.58 -20.03 4.26
CA SER A 99 -23.91 -19.02 5.27
C SER A 99 -25.42 -18.78 5.34
N GLU A 100 -25.97 -18.83 6.57
CA GLU A 100 -27.36 -18.44 6.83
C GLU A 100 -27.63 -16.96 6.50
N VAL A 101 -26.58 -16.15 6.43
CA VAL A 101 -26.66 -14.70 6.22
C VAL A 101 -26.72 -14.39 4.72
N PRO A 102 -27.84 -13.84 4.18
CA PRO A 102 -28.04 -13.73 2.74
C PRO A 102 -26.95 -12.95 1.98
N HIS A 103 -26.42 -11.88 2.58
CA HIS A 103 -25.39 -11.08 1.93
C HIS A 103 -24.01 -11.76 1.90
N ARG A 104 -23.73 -12.69 2.81
CA ARG A 104 -22.49 -13.48 2.83
C ARG A 104 -22.54 -14.63 1.84
N ALA A 105 -23.73 -15.22 1.66
CA ALA A 105 -23.97 -16.27 0.67
C ALA A 105 -24.05 -15.74 -0.77
N ALA A 106 -24.48 -14.49 -0.96
CA ALA A 106 -24.65 -13.93 -2.29
C ALA A 106 -23.41 -13.21 -2.86
N ARG A 107 -22.52 -12.68 -2.02
CA ARG A 107 -21.44 -11.79 -2.45
C ARG A 107 -20.06 -12.33 -2.07
N PRO A 108 -19.05 -12.19 -2.94
CA PRO A 108 -17.69 -12.62 -2.64
C PRO A 108 -17.16 -11.86 -1.42
N LYS A 109 -16.37 -12.51 -0.56
CA LYS A 109 -15.81 -11.90 0.64
C LYS A 109 -14.55 -11.12 0.26
N ARG A 110 -14.54 -9.81 0.54
CA ARG A 110 -13.40 -8.92 0.28
C ARG A 110 -12.75 -8.49 1.59
N PHE A 111 -11.44 -8.64 1.69
CA PHE A 111 -10.67 -8.26 2.86
C PHE A 111 -9.24 -7.88 2.49
N PHE A 112 -8.48 -7.35 3.45
CA PHE A 112 -7.08 -7.01 3.27
C PHE A 112 -6.25 -7.46 4.46
N LEU A 113 -4.94 -7.63 4.23
CA LEU A 113 -3.95 -7.93 5.24
C LEU A 113 -2.88 -6.85 5.23
N VAL A 114 -2.57 -6.33 6.41
CA VAL A 114 -1.48 -5.38 6.64
C VAL A 114 -0.13 -6.10 6.45
N PRO A 115 0.94 -5.42 6.01
CA PRO A 115 2.27 -6.02 5.97
C PRO A 115 2.66 -6.62 7.33
N GLY A 116 3.06 -7.89 7.31
CA GLY A 116 3.37 -8.68 8.52
C GLY A 116 2.22 -9.52 9.07
N GLN A 117 0.98 -9.28 8.63
CA GLN A 117 -0.19 -10.08 8.99
C GLN A 117 -0.32 -11.31 8.07
N LYS A 118 -0.58 -12.47 8.68
CA LYS A 118 -0.67 -13.76 7.98
C LYS A 118 -2.10 -14.21 7.74
N SER A 119 -3.00 -14.03 8.70
CA SER A 119 -4.42 -14.37 8.59
C SER A 119 -5.32 -13.20 9.02
N ILE A 120 -6.63 -13.28 8.74
CA ILE A 120 -7.60 -12.27 9.20
C ILE A 120 -7.71 -12.32 10.74
N GLU A 121 -7.59 -13.52 11.31
CA GLU A 121 -7.71 -13.81 12.73
C GLU A 121 -6.52 -13.26 13.54
N ASP A 122 -5.34 -13.14 12.90
CA ASP A 122 -4.16 -12.50 13.47
C ASP A 122 -4.31 -10.99 13.66
N SER A 123 -5.47 -10.42 13.27
CA SER A 123 -5.76 -9.00 13.35
C SER A 123 -6.04 -8.50 14.77
N TRP A 124 -5.20 -8.86 15.74
CA TRP A 124 -5.15 -8.21 17.06
C TRP A 124 -4.86 -6.71 16.97
N VAL A 125 -4.32 -6.25 15.82
CA VAL A 125 -4.09 -4.84 15.48
C VAL A 125 -5.40 -4.05 15.30
N GLN A 126 -6.53 -4.69 15.01
CA GLN A 126 -7.81 -3.98 14.81
C GLN A 126 -8.46 -3.47 16.10
N LEU A 127 -8.12 -4.02 17.28
CA LEU A 127 -8.85 -3.70 18.51
C LEU A 127 -8.27 -2.49 19.28
N ASN A 128 -6.99 -2.18 19.09
CA ASN A 128 -6.28 -1.15 19.88
C ASN A 128 -5.48 -0.15 19.04
N THR A 129 -5.52 -0.20 17.72
CA THR A 129 -4.77 0.71 16.85
C THR A 129 -5.72 1.44 15.91
N GLU A 130 -5.56 2.76 15.81
CA GLU A 130 -6.24 3.57 14.80
C GLU A 130 -6.16 2.85 13.46
N LEU A 131 -7.32 2.47 12.90
CA LEU A 131 -7.38 1.75 11.64
C LEU A 131 -6.48 2.47 10.63
N PRO A 132 -5.53 1.78 9.98
CA PRO A 132 -4.67 2.42 9.00
C PRO A 132 -5.56 3.08 7.95
N ARG A 133 -5.30 4.37 7.67
CA ARG A 133 -6.08 5.12 6.67
C ARG A 133 -5.87 4.47 5.31
N LEU A 134 -6.82 3.64 4.91
CA LEU A 134 -6.81 2.99 3.61
C LEU A 134 -6.96 4.02 2.48
N PRO A 135 -6.34 3.78 1.32
CA PRO A 135 -6.66 4.54 0.12
C PRO A 135 -8.16 4.47 -0.19
N SER A 136 -8.73 5.59 -0.62
CA SER A 136 -10.19 5.73 -0.78
C SER A 136 -10.78 4.76 -1.81
N GLU A 137 -10.00 4.44 -2.82
CA GLU A 137 -10.33 3.55 -3.93
C GLU A 137 -10.46 2.11 -3.45
N TRP A 138 -9.52 1.68 -2.61
CA TRP A 138 -9.52 0.36 -1.99
C TRP A 138 -10.63 0.24 -0.94
N ASP A 139 -10.88 1.27 -0.13
CA ASP A 139 -12.03 1.29 0.81
C ASP A 139 -13.37 1.17 0.06
N ALA A 140 -13.52 1.84 -1.08
CA ALA A 140 -14.73 1.73 -1.90
C ALA A 140 -14.92 0.32 -2.47
N TRP A 141 -13.86 -0.35 -2.91
CA TRP A 141 -13.92 -1.72 -3.42
C TRP A 141 -14.23 -2.74 -2.31
N LEU A 142 -13.58 -2.62 -1.14
CA LEU A 142 -13.85 -3.47 0.02
C LEU A 142 -15.30 -3.38 0.50
N ARG A 143 -15.91 -2.20 0.41
CA ARG A 143 -17.31 -1.96 0.79
C ARG A 143 -18.32 -2.26 -0.32
N TYR A 144 -17.90 -2.90 -1.41
CA TYR A 144 -18.74 -3.22 -2.58
C TYR A 144 -19.40 -1.99 -3.24
N ARG A 145 -18.85 -0.78 -3.04
CA ARG A 145 -19.28 0.40 -3.81
C ARG A 145 -18.76 0.35 -5.25
N ARG A 146 -17.68 -0.41 -5.48
CA ARG A 146 -17.10 -0.70 -6.79
C ARG A 146 -17.11 -2.20 -7.04
N ALA A 147 -17.44 -2.61 -8.26
CA ALA A 147 -17.34 -3.99 -8.68
C ALA A 147 -15.87 -4.38 -8.87
N ASP A 148 -15.16 -3.59 -9.68
CA ASP A 148 -13.77 -3.84 -10.07
C ASP A 148 -12.76 -3.24 -9.09
N PRO A 149 -11.61 -3.90 -8.88
CA PRO A 149 -10.53 -3.36 -8.08
C PRO A 149 -9.91 -2.13 -8.75
N PRO A 150 -9.35 -1.20 -7.97
CA PRO A 150 -8.73 -0.01 -8.53
C PRO A 150 -7.45 -0.32 -9.32
N THR A 151 -7.23 0.44 -10.38
CA THR A 151 -6.01 0.33 -11.20
C THR A 151 -4.91 1.24 -10.67
N LEU A 152 -3.64 0.87 -10.91
CA LEU A 152 -2.49 1.68 -10.48
C LEU A 152 -2.53 3.10 -11.06
N GLU A 153 -2.86 3.22 -12.35
CA GLU A 153 -2.98 4.53 -13.02
C GLU A 153 -4.09 5.40 -12.44
N GLU A 154 -5.20 4.82 -12.00
CA GLU A 154 -6.27 5.55 -11.33
C GLU A 154 -5.81 6.08 -9.97
N ILE A 155 -5.16 5.22 -9.17
CA ILE A 155 -4.63 5.60 -7.85
C ILE A 155 -3.61 6.75 -7.99
N GLU A 156 -2.71 6.67 -8.97
CA GLU A 156 -1.73 7.74 -9.24
C GLU A 156 -2.39 9.05 -9.66
N ARG A 157 -3.43 9.00 -10.51
CA ARG A 157 -4.15 10.21 -10.93
C ARG A 157 -4.89 10.84 -9.75
N ASN A 158 -5.54 10.04 -8.93
CA ASN A 158 -6.31 10.52 -7.79
C ASN A 158 -5.41 11.08 -6.68
N THR A 159 -4.27 10.45 -6.41
CA THR A 159 -3.28 10.97 -5.45
C THR A 159 -2.74 12.33 -5.87
N LYS A 160 -2.37 12.50 -7.15
CA LYS A 160 -1.97 13.80 -7.72
C LYS A 160 -3.10 14.84 -7.60
N ALA A 161 -4.32 14.46 -7.93
CA ALA A 161 -5.47 15.37 -7.82
C ALA A 161 -5.75 15.78 -6.36
N ALA A 162 -5.62 14.86 -5.40
CA ALA A 162 -5.78 15.13 -3.98
C ALA A 162 -4.71 16.13 -3.48
N GLN A 163 -3.46 15.95 -3.88
CA GLN A 163 -2.37 16.88 -3.56
C GLN A 163 -2.64 18.29 -4.09
N ILE A 164 -3.08 18.41 -5.35
CA ILE A 164 -3.42 19.70 -5.96
C ILE A 164 -4.57 20.38 -5.21
N ARG A 165 -5.63 19.63 -4.85
CA ARG A 165 -6.75 20.17 -4.07
C ARG A 165 -6.31 20.63 -2.68
N ALA A 166 -5.41 19.89 -2.03
CA ALA A 166 -4.88 20.29 -0.73
C ALA A 166 -4.08 21.60 -0.82
N ILE A 167 -3.26 21.77 -1.87
CA ILE A 167 -2.52 23.02 -2.11
C ILE A 167 -3.50 24.19 -2.32
N LYS A 168 -4.44 24.04 -3.26
CA LYS A 168 -5.44 25.07 -3.55
C LYS A 168 -6.32 25.41 -2.34
N GLY A 169 -6.66 24.40 -1.53
CA GLY A 169 -7.42 24.58 -0.30
C GLY A 169 -6.67 25.44 0.71
N ARG A 170 -5.36 25.21 0.89
CA ARG A 170 -4.50 26.03 1.76
C ARG A 170 -4.39 27.47 1.25
N GLU A 171 -4.17 27.67 -0.04
CA GLU A 171 -4.12 29.01 -0.65
C GLU A 171 -5.44 29.77 -0.47
N SER A 172 -6.57 29.08 -0.65
CA SER A 172 -7.90 29.67 -0.45
C SER A 172 -8.14 30.07 1.00
N GLU A 173 -7.74 29.22 1.95
CA GLU A 173 -7.85 29.47 3.38
C GLU A 173 -6.98 30.66 3.82
N GLU A 174 -5.76 30.78 3.28
CA GLU A 174 -4.86 31.91 3.54
C GLU A 174 -5.44 33.22 3.00
N LYS A 175 -5.92 33.24 1.75
CA LYS A 175 -6.60 34.41 1.16
C LYS A 175 -7.83 34.81 1.96
N PHE A 176 -8.63 33.84 2.38
CA PHE A 176 -9.80 34.10 3.23
C PHE A 176 -9.41 34.69 4.58
N ARG A 177 -8.34 34.18 5.19
CA ARG A 177 -7.80 34.66 6.47
C ARG A 177 -7.24 36.09 6.35
N GLU A 178 -6.56 36.41 5.25
CA GLU A 178 -6.08 37.77 4.98
C GLU A 178 -7.22 38.76 4.76
N GLU A 179 -8.26 38.36 4.01
CA GLU A 179 -9.46 39.18 3.82
C GLU A 179 -10.15 39.48 5.16
N LEU A 180 -10.25 38.48 6.04
CA LEU A 180 -10.78 38.68 7.39
C LEU A 180 -9.92 39.65 8.21
N ARG A 181 -8.58 39.59 8.11
CA ARG A 181 -7.68 40.54 8.77
C ARG A 181 -7.85 41.95 8.21
N ARG A 182 -7.92 42.13 6.88
CA ARG A 182 -8.14 43.42 6.24
C ARG A 182 -9.45 44.06 6.71
N ARG A 183 -10.54 43.29 6.70
CA ARG A 183 -11.85 43.75 7.21
C ARG A 183 -11.85 44.11 8.70
N ALA A 184 -11.00 43.46 9.50
CA ALA A 184 -10.86 43.78 10.91
C ALA A 184 -10.14 45.13 11.11
N VAL A 185 -9.07 45.39 10.33
CA VAL A 185 -8.36 46.69 10.34
C VAL A 185 -9.26 47.81 9.85
N GLU A 186 -9.95 47.64 8.73
CA GLU A 186 -10.91 48.64 8.19
C GLU A 186 -12.00 48.99 9.22
N LYS A 187 -12.48 48.00 10.00
CA LYS A 187 -13.45 48.24 11.07
C LYS A 187 -12.85 48.94 12.29
N GLY A 188 -11.59 48.65 12.64
CA GLY A 188 -10.87 49.33 13.71
C GLY A 188 -10.54 50.79 13.38
N GLU A 189 -10.28 51.10 12.11
CA GLU A 189 -10.07 52.48 11.64
C GLU A 189 -11.40 53.24 11.54
N ASN A 190 -12.46 52.60 11.04
CA ASN A 190 -13.79 53.19 10.94
C ASN A 190 -14.54 53.30 12.29
N SER A 191 -14.10 52.63 13.36
CA SER A 191 -14.69 52.80 14.71
C SER A 191 -14.33 54.13 15.37
N SER A 192 -13.36 54.89 14.82
CA SER A 192 -13.13 56.29 15.22
C SER A 192 -14.15 57.26 14.59
N LYS A 193 -15.01 56.80 13.67
CA LYS A 193 -16.01 57.65 12.99
C LYS A 193 -17.43 57.12 12.94
N LEU A 194 -17.76 55.92 13.42
CA LEU A 194 -19.16 55.50 13.49
C LEU A 194 -19.41 54.58 14.69
N SER A 195 -20.01 55.17 15.73
CA SER A 195 -20.76 54.42 16.73
C SER A 195 -22.04 53.87 16.08
N SER A 196 -22.50 52.74 16.61
CA SER A 196 -23.82 52.13 16.37
C SER A 196 -24.10 51.63 14.93
N SER A 197 -23.76 50.37 14.69
CA SER A 197 -24.68 49.51 13.93
C SER A 197 -24.45 48.07 14.38
N SER A 198 -25.19 47.69 15.42
CA SER A 198 -25.55 46.30 15.67
C SER A 198 -26.11 45.76 14.38
N ARG A 199 -25.31 44.97 13.65
CA ARG A 199 -25.76 44.26 12.46
C ARG A 199 -26.77 43.23 12.93
N ASN A 200 -28.04 43.61 12.82
CA ASN A 200 -29.16 42.70 12.74
C ASN A 200 -28.74 41.60 11.75
N LYS A 201 -28.44 40.40 12.23
CA LYS A 201 -28.65 39.23 11.38
C LYS A 201 -30.17 39.18 11.28
N GLU A 202 -30.73 39.73 10.22
CA GLU A 202 -32.07 39.29 9.85
C GLU A 202 -32.01 37.76 9.78
N ASP A 203 -32.91 37.08 10.51
CA ASP A 203 -33.11 35.64 10.36
C ASP A 203 -33.50 35.40 8.91
N VAL A 204 -32.51 35.16 8.04
CA VAL A 204 -32.75 34.86 6.64
C VAL A 204 -33.49 33.52 6.65
N PRO A 205 -34.80 33.50 6.35
CA PRO A 205 -35.55 32.27 6.42
C PRO A 205 -34.97 31.29 5.39
N PHE A 206 -34.95 30.01 5.75
CA PHE A 206 -34.52 28.95 4.83
C PHE A 206 -35.25 29.13 3.49
N PRO A 207 -34.54 29.09 2.34
CA PRO A 207 -35.17 29.28 1.02
C PRO A 207 -36.37 28.33 0.86
N ARG A 208 -37.58 28.89 0.78
CA ARG A 208 -38.78 28.09 0.44
C ARG A 208 -38.80 27.91 -1.07
N HIS A 209 -38.87 26.66 -1.51
CA HIS A 209 -38.98 26.29 -2.92
C HIS A 209 -40.44 25.92 -3.23
N PRO A 210 -41.30 26.88 -3.64
CA PRO A 210 -42.69 26.59 -3.96
C PRO A 210 -42.77 25.56 -5.09
N GLY A 211 -43.52 24.47 -4.89
CA GLY A 211 -43.74 23.40 -5.88
C GLY A 211 -43.09 22.04 -5.60
N LEU A 212 -42.30 21.91 -4.53
CA LEU A 212 -41.74 20.62 -4.09
C LEU A 212 -42.46 20.01 -2.87
N GLU A 213 -43.25 20.83 -2.16
CA GLU A 213 -44.08 20.37 -1.05
C GLU A 213 -45.40 19.83 -1.61
N VAL A 214 -45.43 18.53 -1.94
CA VAL A 214 -46.68 17.81 -2.17
C VAL A 214 -47.08 17.21 -0.84
N THR A 215 -47.99 17.87 -0.13
CA THR A 215 -48.71 17.30 1.03
C THR A 215 -49.57 16.14 0.53
N PRO A 216 -49.31 14.88 0.92
CA PRO A 216 -50.17 13.78 0.52
C PRO A 216 -51.53 13.96 1.21
N GLY A 217 -52.55 14.42 0.47
CA GLY A 217 -53.92 14.56 0.99
C GLY A 217 -54.78 15.70 0.42
N GLU A 218 -54.22 16.64 -0.35
CA GLU A 218 -54.98 17.83 -0.82
C GLU A 218 -55.61 17.71 -2.22
N GLN A 219 -55.52 16.55 -2.87
CA GLN A 219 -56.24 16.27 -4.12
C GLN A 219 -57.40 15.31 -3.82
N GLY A 220 -58.52 15.86 -3.34
CA GLY A 220 -59.79 15.18 -3.11
C GLY A 220 -60.94 16.11 -3.45
#